data_AF-A0A819YKJ3-F1
#
_entry.id   AF-A0A819YKJ3-F1
#
_cell.length_a   1.000
_cell.length_b   1.000
_cell.length_c   1.000
_cell.angle_alpha   90.00
_cell.angle_beta   90.00
_cell.angle_gamma   90.00
#
_symmetry.space_group_name_H-M   'P 1'
#
loop_
_entity.id
_entity.type
_entity.pdbx_description
1 polymer ?
#
loop_
_entity_poly.entity_id
_entity_poly.type
_entity_poly.pdbx_seq_one_letter_code
_entity_poly.pdbx_strand_id
1 'polypeptide(L)'
;MTEEKSKQNISKSIMGTNANTTDSSITMQSTRYISQNYLILWVDEKIDPANKGYQNTLEQLQNIANEVYTFTQRDECVDFLTEVDDRKAFLIVPDTMGQPLVPFIHDIPQLHSIYIDCSSNTTQEDWSSHWNKVNGEDSHRTCWGRLGILLFKTGQYSKAEKLYTALLEQTSNDGSRAAIYSNLGLMKDHQGLYQEAASFYEKSLEIMRKTLPAGHPNLATSYDNIGGVYYNMGDYSKALEFYEKALQIFGKALSPNHSLLATSYNNIGIVYKNMGDYSKALEFYEKALQIDGKALPPNHPSLATSYNNIGMVYQNMGNYSKALDFYEKALKIREKALPPTHPDLASSYNNIGGVYDNMGNYSKSLEFYEKTIKIREEAPSSNHPDLATSYSNIGSVYYNMDNYPKAFEFYEKALKIREEALPPNHPDLADSYNNI
;
A
#
# COMPACT_ATOMS: atom_id res chain seq x y z
N MET A 1 9.61 43.63 40.48
CA MET A 1 10.77 43.82 39.57
C MET A 1 10.83 42.59 38.69
N THR A 2 10.09 42.66 37.60
CA THR A 2 9.83 41.60 36.63
C THR A 2 9.81 42.29 35.29
N GLU A 3 10.69 41.87 34.39
CA GLU A 3 10.81 42.22 32.95
C GLU A 3 12.26 41.84 32.56
N GLU A 4 12.62 41.33 31.39
CA GLU A 4 11.94 40.94 30.16
C GLU A 4 13.06 40.40 29.23
N LYS A 5 12.71 39.60 28.21
CA LYS A 5 13.42 39.34 26.92
C LYS A 5 13.82 37.89 26.67
N SER A 6 13.04 37.20 25.86
CA SER A 6 13.35 36.96 24.43
C SER A 6 12.39 35.91 23.86
N LYS A 7 11.34 36.39 23.16
CA LYS A 7 10.55 35.60 22.20
C LYS A 7 10.48 36.42 20.90
N GLN A 8 11.17 35.95 19.87
CA GLN A 8 11.13 36.36 18.45
C GLN A 8 11.66 35.13 17.69
N ASN A 9 11.10 34.59 16.60
CA ASN A 9 10.04 34.96 15.67
C ASN A 9 9.41 33.65 15.14
N ILE A 10 8.09 33.47 15.25
CA ILE A 10 7.33 32.49 14.45
C ILE A 10 6.40 33.29 13.54
N SER A 11 6.70 33.35 12.25
CA SER A 11 5.87 34.08 11.29
C SER A 11 4.63 33.25 10.92
N LYS A 12 3.48 33.59 11.51
CA LYS A 12 2.15 33.23 10.99
C LYS A 12 1.67 34.35 10.07
N SER A 13 1.55 34.09 8.76
CA SER A 13 0.89 34.99 7.81
C SER A 13 -0.60 34.64 7.74
N ILE A 14 -1.45 35.54 8.23
CA ILE A 14 -2.92 35.50 8.09
C ILE A 14 -3.29 36.69 7.20
N MET A 15 -3.84 36.44 6.01
CA MET A 15 -4.59 37.46 5.27
C MET A 15 -6.06 37.05 5.22
N GLY A 16 -6.90 37.85 5.87
CA GLY A 16 -8.34 37.87 5.67
C GLY A 16 -8.75 39.18 5.00
N THR A 17 -9.70 39.10 4.07
CA THR A 17 -10.55 40.23 3.68
C THR A 17 -12.00 39.75 3.62
N ASN A 18 -12.82 40.30 4.52
CA ASN A 18 -14.28 40.13 4.58
C ASN A 18 -14.98 40.99 3.53
N ALA A 19 -16.04 40.46 2.92
CA ALA A 19 -17.25 41.23 2.60
C ALA A 19 -18.47 40.30 2.60
N ASN A 20 -19.36 40.51 3.57
CA ASN A 20 -20.67 39.88 3.72
C ASN A 20 -21.63 40.28 2.58
N THR A 21 -22.47 39.35 2.13
CA THR A 21 -23.92 39.53 2.05
C THR A 21 -24.64 38.18 2.11
N THR A 22 -25.67 38.15 2.94
CA THR A 22 -26.63 37.08 3.26
C THR A 22 -27.41 36.57 2.04
N ASP A 23 -27.55 35.24 1.90
CA ASP A 23 -28.87 34.61 1.75
C ASP A 23 -28.84 33.12 2.10
N SER A 24 -29.91 32.67 2.74
CA SER A 24 -30.13 31.35 3.30
C SER A 24 -30.68 30.36 2.28
N SER A 25 -30.07 29.18 2.11
CA SER A 25 -30.79 27.90 1.92
C SER A 25 -29.84 26.70 1.78
N ILE A 26 -29.90 25.81 2.78
CA ILE A 26 -29.85 24.35 2.70
C ILE A 26 -28.85 23.73 1.69
N THR A 27 -27.72 23.19 2.17
CA THR A 27 -27.28 21.84 1.73
C THR A 27 -26.28 21.19 2.68
N MET A 28 -26.65 20.00 3.15
CA MET A 28 -25.84 18.87 3.62
C MET A 28 -24.48 19.16 4.26
N GLN A 29 -24.44 19.10 5.59
CA GLN A 29 -23.24 18.69 6.33
C GLN A 29 -22.94 17.22 5.97
N SER A 30 -22.14 17.00 4.92
CA SER A 30 -21.44 15.74 4.73
C SER A 30 -20.34 15.65 5.80
N THR A 31 -20.66 14.84 6.82
CA THR A 31 -19.75 13.88 7.45
C THR A 31 -18.28 14.27 7.51
N ARG A 32 -17.91 14.75 8.71
CA ARG A 32 -16.56 14.79 9.28
C ARG A 32 -15.61 13.76 8.66
N TYR A 33 -14.70 14.23 7.81
CA TYR A 33 -13.46 13.53 7.52
C TYR A 33 -12.68 13.35 8.84
N ILE A 34 -12.29 12.12 9.09
CA ILE A 34 -11.45 11.66 10.20
C ILE A 34 -10.15 12.51 10.26
N SER A 35 -9.69 12.83 11.47
CA SER A 35 -8.74 13.89 11.78
C SER A 35 -7.40 13.83 11.03
N GLN A 36 -6.91 15.03 10.69
CA GLN A 36 -5.61 15.31 10.10
C GLN A 36 -4.50 15.13 11.15
N ASN A 37 -3.74 14.02 11.09
CA ASN A 37 -2.76 13.67 12.15
C ASN A 37 -1.28 13.75 11.73
N TYR A 38 -0.93 14.46 10.64
CA TYR A 38 0.45 14.52 10.15
C TYR A 38 0.96 15.95 9.96
N LEU A 39 2.10 16.24 10.57
CA LEU A 39 2.89 17.46 10.42
C LEU A 39 4.05 17.22 9.45
N ILE A 40 4.35 18.18 8.59
CA ILE A 40 5.64 18.19 7.87
C ILE A 40 6.56 19.21 8.54
N LEU A 41 7.74 18.75 8.93
CA LEU A 41 8.84 19.57 9.42
C LEU A 41 9.91 19.58 8.36
N TRP A 42 10.28 20.76 7.87
CA TRP A 42 11.37 20.93 6.93
C TRP A 42 12.49 21.71 7.63
N VAL A 43 13.60 21.04 7.88
CA VAL A 43 14.77 21.63 8.53
C VAL A 43 15.85 21.79 7.48
N ASP A 44 16.27 23.01 7.18
CA ASP A 44 17.36 23.25 6.24
C ASP A 44 18.00 24.63 6.53
N GLU A 45 19.32 24.65 6.69
CA GLU A 45 20.12 25.84 6.97
C GLU A 45 20.05 26.87 5.82
N LYS A 46 19.68 26.42 4.61
CA LYS A 46 19.58 27.22 3.39
C LYS A 46 18.17 27.76 3.14
N ILE A 47 17.25 27.57 4.08
CA ILE A 47 15.90 28.13 3.98
C ILE A 47 15.99 29.65 3.92
N ASP A 48 15.69 30.18 2.74
CA ASP A 48 15.63 31.61 2.46
C ASP A 48 14.22 31.95 1.96
N PRO A 49 13.39 32.65 2.77
CA PRO A 49 12.07 33.09 2.37
C PRO A 49 12.06 34.00 1.13
N ALA A 50 13.18 34.62 0.76
CA ALA A 50 13.28 35.43 -0.46
C ALA A 50 13.60 34.59 -1.72
N ASN A 51 13.99 33.33 -1.57
CA ASN A 51 14.33 32.43 -2.67
C ASN A 51 13.06 31.86 -3.34
N LYS A 52 12.89 32.10 -4.64
CA LYS A 52 11.73 31.60 -5.41
C LYS A 52 11.63 30.08 -5.46
N GLY A 53 12.75 29.37 -5.47
CA GLY A 53 12.79 27.91 -5.41
C GLY A 53 12.25 27.41 -4.07
N TYR A 54 12.73 28.00 -2.97
CA TYR A 54 12.21 27.71 -1.62
C TYR A 54 10.71 27.98 -1.50
N GLN A 55 10.25 29.15 -1.95
CA GLN A 55 8.83 29.51 -1.87
C GLN A 55 7.95 28.55 -2.67
N ASN A 56 8.41 28.12 -3.85
CA ASN A 56 7.69 27.13 -4.65
C ASN A 56 7.61 25.78 -3.92
N THR A 57 8.72 25.31 -3.33
CA THR A 57 8.74 24.07 -2.55
C THR A 57 7.86 24.16 -1.30
N LEU A 58 7.89 25.29 -0.59
CA LEU A 58 7.05 25.53 0.59
C LEU A 58 5.56 25.58 0.22
N GLU A 59 5.20 26.27 -0.86
CA GLU A 59 3.83 26.31 -1.38
C GLU A 59 3.35 24.90 -1.76
N GLN A 60 4.20 24.09 -2.38
CA GLN A 60 3.90 22.69 -2.65
C GLN A 60 3.66 21.89 -1.37
N LEU A 61 4.51 22.05 -0.35
CA LEU A 61 4.30 21.41 0.95
C LEU A 61 2.98 21.84 1.59
N GLN A 62 2.66 23.13 1.56
CA GLN A 62 1.44 23.67 2.16
C GLN A 62 0.18 23.24 1.41
N ASN A 63 0.30 22.95 0.12
CA ASN A 63 -0.77 22.34 -0.67
C ASN A 63 -0.98 20.84 -0.38
N ILE A 64 0.00 20.20 0.27
CA ILE A 64 0.04 18.75 0.54
C ILE A 64 -0.25 18.45 2.01
N ALA A 65 0.31 19.21 2.95
CA ALA A 65 0.09 19.07 4.38
C ALA A 65 -0.60 20.32 4.93
N ASN A 66 -1.53 20.10 5.85
CA ASN A 66 -2.30 21.21 6.43
C ASN A 66 -1.41 22.10 7.32
N GLU A 67 -0.33 21.52 7.84
CA GLU A 67 0.66 22.22 8.65
C GLU A 67 2.07 21.82 8.22
N VAL A 68 2.82 22.82 7.78
CA VAL A 68 4.22 22.73 7.39
C VAL A 68 5.00 23.70 8.24
N TYR A 69 5.94 23.18 9.01
CA TYR A 69 6.84 23.97 9.84
C TYR A 69 8.23 23.93 9.22
N THR A 70 8.89 25.09 9.19
CA THR A 70 10.24 25.23 8.62
C THR A 70 11.18 25.71 9.72
N PHE A 71 12.36 25.11 9.78
CA PHE A 71 13.37 25.46 10.78
C PHE A 71 14.71 25.65 10.10
N THR A 72 15.39 26.75 10.42
CA THR A 72 16.77 26.99 9.96
C THR A 72 17.80 26.46 10.95
N GLN A 73 17.38 26.27 12.21
CA GLN A 73 18.21 25.79 13.30
C GLN A 73 17.75 24.44 13.80
N ARG A 74 18.73 23.61 14.16
CA ARG A 74 18.50 22.25 14.64
C ARG A 74 17.70 22.24 15.96
N ASP A 75 18.11 23.07 16.92
CA ASP A 75 17.58 23.05 18.28
C ASP A 75 16.10 23.45 18.30
N GLU A 76 15.69 24.41 17.46
CA GLU A 76 14.28 24.80 17.30
C GLU A 76 13.38 23.64 16.85
N CYS A 77 13.90 22.77 15.96
CA CYS A 77 13.16 21.59 15.53
C CYS A 77 13.04 20.54 16.65
N VAL A 78 14.10 20.36 17.43
CA VAL A 78 14.09 19.45 18.59
C VAL A 78 13.07 19.92 19.61
N ASP A 79 13.14 21.19 20.01
CA ASP A 79 12.23 21.80 20.98
C ASP A 79 10.77 21.64 20.52
N PHE A 80 10.50 21.97 19.24
CA PHE A 80 9.18 21.77 18.65
C PHE A 80 8.71 20.32 18.74
N LEU A 81 9.53 19.36 18.31
CA LEU A 81 9.17 17.93 18.34
C LEU A 81 8.90 17.40 19.76
N THR A 82 9.56 17.95 20.78
CA THR A 82 9.32 17.59 22.18
C THR A 82 8.04 18.19 22.76
N GLU A 83 7.53 19.28 22.18
CA GLU A 83 6.31 19.97 22.61
C GLU A 83 5.08 19.63 21.74
N VAL A 84 5.27 18.95 20.61
CA VAL A 84 4.18 18.50 19.73
C VAL A 84 3.29 17.51 20.50
N ASP A 85 1.97 17.69 20.32
CA ASP A 85 0.91 16.83 20.81
C ASP A 85 0.99 15.42 20.20
N ASP A 86 -0.08 14.62 20.28
CA ASP A 86 -0.07 13.24 19.80
C ASP A 86 -0.06 13.11 18.25
N ARG A 87 0.16 14.22 17.53
CA ARG A 87 0.27 14.22 16.06
C ARG A 87 1.59 13.62 15.61
N LYS A 88 1.54 12.90 14.49
CA LYS A 88 2.74 12.32 13.88
C LYS A 88 3.46 13.38 13.05
N ALA A 89 4.78 13.39 13.08
CA ALA A 89 5.62 14.31 12.33
C ALA A 89 6.47 13.58 11.29
N PHE A 90 6.65 14.22 10.15
CA PHE A 90 7.60 13.86 9.10
C PHE A 90 8.68 14.90 9.02
N LEU A 91 9.93 14.48 9.14
CA LEU A 91 11.07 15.38 9.01
C LEU A 91 11.68 15.26 7.61
N ILE A 92 11.85 16.38 6.93
CA ILE A 92 12.66 16.54 5.71
C ILE A 92 13.87 17.36 6.12
N VAL A 93 15.08 16.82 5.95
CA VAL A 93 16.32 17.46 6.41
C VAL A 93 17.47 17.16 5.45
N PRO A 94 18.35 18.11 5.08
CA PRO A 94 19.51 17.81 4.26
C PRO A 94 20.52 16.98 5.02
N ASP A 95 21.34 16.21 4.31
CA ASP A 95 22.35 15.31 4.92
C ASP A 95 23.24 16.03 5.96
N THR A 96 23.68 17.25 5.64
CA THR A 96 24.53 18.09 6.51
C THR A 96 23.91 18.38 7.87
N MET A 97 22.59 18.52 7.94
CA MET A 97 21.86 18.73 9.19
C MET A 97 21.29 17.45 9.78
N GLY A 98 20.99 16.45 8.94
CA GLY A 98 20.43 15.17 9.34
C GLY A 98 21.39 14.39 10.22
N GLN A 99 22.67 14.27 9.81
CA GLN A 99 23.68 13.50 10.54
C GLN A 99 23.82 13.93 12.01
N PRO A 100 23.92 15.22 12.36
CA PRO A 100 23.96 15.65 13.76
C PRO A 100 22.57 15.68 14.44
N LEU A 101 21.45 15.79 13.71
CA LEU A 101 20.11 15.92 14.29
C LEU A 101 19.47 14.58 14.68
N VAL A 102 19.53 13.59 13.80
CA VAL A 102 18.82 12.31 13.95
C VAL A 102 19.08 11.61 15.30
N PRO A 103 20.32 11.53 15.83
CA PRO A 103 20.59 10.86 17.10
C PRO A 103 19.82 11.42 18.31
N PHE A 104 19.25 12.62 18.20
CA PHE A 104 18.56 13.28 19.30
C PHE A 104 17.03 13.20 19.19
N ILE A 105 16.52 12.91 18.00
CA ILE A 105 15.07 12.94 17.73
C ILE A 105 14.52 11.58 17.32
N HIS A 106 15.37 10.60 16.99
CA HIS A 106 14.92 9.31 16.44
C HIS A 106 13.96 8.57 17.38
N ASP A 107 14.16 8.67 18.69
CA ASP A 107 13.32 8.00 19.69
C ASP A 107 12.03 8.76 20.02
N ILE A 108 11.83 9.97 19.48
CA ILE A 108 10.60 10.74 19.71
C ILE A 108 9.42 9.96 19.09
N PRO A 109 8.39 9.57 19.89
CA PRO A 109 7.28 8.74 19.41
C PRO A 109 6.48 9.36 18.26
N GLN A 110 6.30 10.68 18.32
CA GLN A 110 5.61 11.49 17.32
C GLN A 110 6.33 11.48 15.98
N LEU A 111 7.67 11.37 15.99
CA LEU A 111 8.44 11.35 14.75
C LEU A 111 8.26 9.99 14.06
N HIS A 112 7.53 9.98 12.95
CA HIS A 112 7.20 8.76 12.22
C HIS A 112 8.32 8.36 11.27
N SER A 113 8.78 9.31 10.44
CA SER A 113 9.85 9.08 9.47
C SER A 113 10.71 10.33 9.27
N ILE A 114 11.97 10.11 8.93
CA ILE A 114 12.96 11.12 8.60
C ILE A 114 13.42 10.89 7.15
N TYR A 115 13.40 11.94 6.34
CA TYR A 115 13.78 11.93 4.93
C TYR A 115 15.00 12.82 4.73
N ILE A 116 16.07 12.25 4.16
CA ILE A 116 17.34 12.95 3.99
C ILE A 116 17.44 13.55 2.58
N ASP A 117 17.32 14.87 2.49
CA ASP A 117 17.45 15.63 1.24
C ASP A 117 18.93 15.69 0.79
N CYS A 118 19.27 14.88 -0.22
CA CYS A 118 20.61 14.86 -0.80
C CYS A 118 20.67 15.85 -1.97
N SER A 119 21.12 17.08 -1.70
CA SER A 119 21.40 18.09 -2.74
C SER A 119 22.83 18.01 -3.32
N SER A 120 23.73 17.26 -2.68
CA SER A 120 25.09 16.98 -3.15
C SER A 120 25.26 15.49 -3.51
N ASN A 121 25.99 15.22 -4.59
CA ASN A 121 26.47 13.87 -4.99
C ASN A 121 27.53 13.34 -4.01
N THR A 122 27.25 13.38 -2.71
CA THR A 122 28.10 12.82 -1.68
C THR A 122 27.60 11.42 -1.38
N THR A 123 28.47 10.44 -1.63
CA THR A 123 28.27 9.01 -1.36
C THR A 123 27.69 8.82 0.04
N GLN A 124 26.46 8.33 0.08
CA GLN A 124 25.78 7.94 1.31
C GLN A 124 26.34 6.59 1.75
N GLU A 125 27.42 6.59 2.53
CA GLU A 125 27.91 5.38 3.20
C GLU A 125 28.22 5.72 4.66
N ASP A 126 27.23 5.45 5.52
CA ASP A 126 27.38 4.67 6.76
C ASP A 126 26.34 5.06 7.81
N TRP A 127 26.02 6.34 8.01
CA TRP A 127 25.29 6.75 9.22
C TRP A 127 23.76 6.54 9.18
N SER A 128 23.11 6.77 8.04
CA SER A 128 21.64 6.75 7.94
C SER A 128 21.04 5.35 8.12
N SER A 129 21.76 4.31 7.70
CA SER A 129 21.35 2.90 7.84
C SER A 129 21.27 2.41 9.28
N HIS A 130 21.91 3.12 10.23
CA HIS A 130 21.85 2.82 11.66
C HIS A 130 20.52 3.23 12.31
N TRP A 131 19.66 3.97 11.59
CA TRP A 131 18.43 4.53 12.14
C TRP A 131 17.21 4.04 11.37
N ASN A 132 16.36 3.25 12.03
CA ASN A 132 15.19 2.61 11.42
C ASN A 132 14.10 3.58 10.91
N LYS A 133 14.06 4.82 11.41
CA LYS A 133 13.15 5.87 10.94
C LYS A 133 13.73 6.70 9.78
N VAL A 134 15.02 6.55 9.47
CA VAL A 134 15.68 7.33 8.41
C VAL A 134 15.53 6.62 7.07
N ASN A 135 15.04 7.38 6.10
CA ASN A 135 14.87 6.96 4.72
C ASN A 135 15.83 7.78 3.85
N GLY A 136 17.03 7.26 3.62
CA GLY A 136 18.04 7.87 2.75
C GLY A 136 18.19 7.09 1.44
N GLU A 137 18.24 7.79 0.31
CA GLU A 137 18.90 7.37 -0.94
C GLU A 137 18.92 8.53 -1.94
N ASP A 138 19.98 8.60 -2.73
CA ASP A 138 20.41 9.66 -3.67
C ASP A 138 19.28 10.43 -4.38
N SER A 139 18.87 11.56 -3.80
CA SER A 139 18.41 12.82 -4.43
C SER A 139 17.23 13.47 -3.69
N HIS A 140 17.13 14.80 -3.75
CA HIS A 140 15.92 15.55 -3.36
C HIS A 140 14.61 14.91 -3.92
N ARG A 141 14.66 14.37 -5.14
CA ARG A 141 13.50 13.82 -5.86
C ARG A 141 13.03 12.46 -5.33
N THR A 142 13.92 11.64 -4.78
CA THR A 142 13.55 10.37 -4.13
C THR A 142 12.84 10.64 -2.79
N CYS A 143 13.21 11.71 -2.07
CA CYS A 143 12.51 12.13 -0.85
C CYS A 143 11.04 12.48 -1.13
N TRP A 144 10.79 13.29 -2.15
CA TRP A 144 9.43 13.62 -2.58
C TRP A 144 8.67 12.43 -3.13
N GLY A 145 9.34 11.55 -3.88
CA GLY A 145 8.75 10.29 -4.32
C GLY A 145 8.30 9.44 -3.14
N ARG A 146 9.12 9.31 -2.09
CA ARG A 146 8.78 8.56 -0.87
C ARG A 146 7.67 9.24 -0.07
N LEU A 147 7.63 10.58 0.00
CA LEU A 147 6.50 11.31 0.58
C LEU A 147 5.21 11.01 -0.19
N GLY A 148 5.26 10.96 -1.53
CA GLY A 148 4.13 10.55 -2.36
C GLY A 148 3.64 9.13 -2.03
N ILE A 149 4.55 8.16 -1.87
CA ILE A 149 4.21 6.78 -1.46
C ILE A 149 3.55 6.76 -0.08
N LEU A 150 4.02 7.58 0.84
CA LEU A 150 3.49 7.68 2.19
C LEU A 150 2.09 8.32 2.22
N LEU A 151 1.88 9.42 1.48
CA LEU A 151 0.57 10.03 1.31
C LEU A 151 -0.41 9.03 0.71
N PHE A 152 0.05 8.26 -0.28
CA PHE A 152 -0.70 7.14 -0.85
C PHE A 152 -1.04 6.08 0.21
N LYS A 153 -0.07 5.58 0.98
CA LYS A 153 -0.27 4.57 2.03
C LYS A 153 -1.17 5.05 3.18
N THR A 154 -1.26 6.36 3.39
CA THR A 154 -2.14 6.98 4.40
C THR A 154 -3.51 7.37 3.85
N GLY A 155 -3.85 6.96 2.62
CA GLY A 155 -5.14 7.22 1.98
C GLY A 155 -5.31 8.64 1.41
N GLN A 156 -4.26 9.47 1.46
CA GLN A 156 -4.26 10.84 0.97
C GLN A 156 -4.00 10.91 -0.55
N TYR A 157 -4.80 10.18 -1.33
CA TYR A 157 -4.54 9.96 -2.76
C TYR A 157 -4.49 11.24 -3.59
N SER A 158 -5.41 12.18 -3.37
CA SER A 158 -5.43 13.46 -4.10
C SER A 158 -4.15 14.29 -3.86
N LYS A 159 -3.60 14.23 -2.65
CA LYS A 159 -2.37 14.94 -2.28
C LYS A 159 -1.14 14.25 -2.89
N ALA A 160 -1.09 12.93 -2.85
CA ALA A 160 -0.06 12.14 -3.52
C ALA A 160 -0.03 12.43 -5.03
N GLU A 161 -1.20 12.47 -5.67
CA GLU A 161 -1.33 12.77 -7.11
C GLU A 161 -0.83 14.16 -7.47
N LYS A 162 -1.24 15.19 -6.70
CA LYS A 162 -0.76 16.57 -6.89
C LYS A 162 0.75 16.66 -6.75
N LEU A 163 1.32 16.00 -5.74
CA LEU A 163 2.76 15.96 -5.52
C LEU A 163 3.48 15.33 -6.71
N TYR A 164 3.07 14.14 -7.15
CA TYR A 164 3.70 13.48 -8.28
C TYR A 164 3.57 14.26 -9.58
N THR A 165 2.44 14.93 -9.81
CA THR A 165 2.24 15.78 -10.98
C THR A 165 3.19 16.97 -10.96
N ALA A 166 3.32 17.66 -9.82
CA ALA A 166 4.27 18.75 -9.65
C ALA A 166 5.73 18.29 -9.83
N LEU A 167 6.10 17.13 -9.27
CA LEU A 167 7.43 16.54 -9.46
C LEU A 167 7.71 16.23 -10.93
N LEU A 168 6.70 15.75 -11.66
CA LEU A 168 6.84 15.41 -13.08
C LEU A 168 7.10 16.66 -13.93
N GLU A 169 6.50 17.80 -13.59
CA GLU A 169 6.72 19.09 -14.28
C GLU A 169 8.14 19.62 -14.06
N GLN A 170 8.71 19.43 -12.86
CA GLN A 170 10.04 19.90 -12.52
C GLN A 170 11.18 18.95 -12.93
N THR A 171 10.84 17.70 -13.25
CA THR A 171 11.83 16.66 -13.54
C THR A 171 12.10 16.57 -15.03
N SER A 172 13.32 16.96 -15.43
CA SER A 172 13.86 16.80 -16.79
C SER A 172 14.58 15.47 -17.04
N ASN A 173 15.00 14.76 -15.99
CA ASN A 173 15.71 13.47 -16.12
C ASN A 173 14.74 12.34 -16.44
N ASP A 174 14.91 11.70 -17.59
CA ASP A 174 14.13 10.56 -18.06
C ASP A 174 13.98 9.43 -17.03
N GLY A 175 15.07 9.01 -16.36
CA GLY A 175 15.00 7.94 -15.37
C GLY A 175 14.09 8.27 -14.17
N SER A 176 14.18 9.50 -13.66
CA SER A 176 13.33 9.98 -12.58
C SER A 176 11.88 10.17 -13.02
N ARG A 177 11.64 10.63 -14.26
CA ARG A 177 10.29 10.74 -14.84
C ARG A 177 9.61 9.38 -14.95
N ALA A 178 10.35 8.35 -15.37
CA ALA A 178 9.84 6.98 -15.42
C ALA A 178 9.40 6.50 -14.03
N ALA A 179 10.23 6.71 -12.99
CA ALA A 179 9.87 6.35 -11.62
C ALA A 179 8.59 7.07 -11.12
N ILE A 180 8.44 8.37 -11.41
CA ILE A 180 7.24 9.13 -11.06
C ILE A 180 6.01 8.57 -11.78
N TYR A 181 6.12 8.28 -13.07
CA TYR A 181 5.03 7.65 -13.82
C TYR A 181 4.66 6.27 -13.26
N SER A 182 5.64 5.44 -12.88
CA SER A 182 5.35 4.16 -12.23
C SER A 182 4.58 4.33 -10.92
N ASN A 183 4.94 5.34 -10.11
CA ASN A 183 4.24 5.60 -8.84
C ASN A 183 2.82 6.14 -9.04
N LEU A 184 2.62 7.01 -10.04
CA LEU A 184 1.28 7.44 -10.46
C LEU A 184 0.44 6.25 -10.95
N GLY A 185 1.04 5.36 -11.74
CA GLY A 185 0.41 4.11 -12.18
C GLY A 185 -0.05 3.25 -11.01
N LEU A 186 0.84 3.02 -10.03
CA LEU A 186 0.53 2.25 -8.83
C LEU A 186 -0.62 2.86 -8.04
N MET A 187 -0.58 4.18 -7.82
CA MET A 187 -1.64 4.88 -7.10
C MET A 187 -3.00 4.74 -7.81
N LYS A 188 -3.04 4.92 -9.14
CA LYS A 188 -4.28 4.79 -9.93
C LYS A 188 -4.80 3.36 -9.94
N ASP A 189 -3.92 2.36 -9.99
CA ASP A 189 -4.29 0.94 -9.91
C ASP A 189 -4.98 0.64 -8.58
N HIS A 190 -4.41 1.12 -7.47
CA HIS A 190 -5.02 1.00 -6.14
C HIS A 190 -6.35 1.75 -5.97
N GLN A 191 -6.59 2.81 -6.75
CA GLN A 191 -7.88 3.50 -6.79
C GLN A 191 -8.92 2.78 -7.67
N GLY A 192 -8.55 1.66 -8.33
CA GLY A 192 -9.39 0.98 -9.32
C GLY A 192 -9.48 1.73 -10.66
N LEU A 193 -8.68 2.78 -10.87
CA LEU A 193 -8.62 3.57 -12.10
C LEU A 193 -7.65 2.92 -13.08
N TYR A 194 -7.95 1.68 -13.47
CA TYR A 194 -7.03 0.81 -14.21
C TYR A 194 -6.59 1.41 -15.55
N GLN A 195 -7.47 2.13 -16.28
CA GLN A 195 -7.13 2.73 -17.57
C GLN A 195 -6.07 3.84 -17.44
N GLU A 196 -6.21 4.67 -16.40
CA GLU A 196 -5.21 5.69 -16.08
C GLU A 196 -3.90 5.04 -15.62
N ALA A 197 -4.00 3.98 -14.80
CA ALA A 197 -2.85 3.22 -14.32
C ALA A 197 -2.02 2.65 -15.48
N ALA A 198 -2.67 1.99 -16.44
CA ALA A 198 -2.05 1.45 -17.64
C ALA A 198 -1.34 2.56 -18.43
N SER A 199 -2.00 3.71 -18.65
CA SER A 199 -1.40 4.84 -19.36
C SER A 199 -0.13 5.35 -18.70
N PHE A 200 -0.10 5.45 -17.37
CA PHE A 200 1.09 5.88 -16.64
C PHE A 200 2.21 4.84 -16.68
N TYR A 201 1.91 3.56 -16.47
CA TYR A 201 2.91 2.51 -16.60
C TYR A 201 3.49 2.40 -18.01
N GLU A 202 2.66 2.57 -19.06
CA GLU A 202 3.12 2.57 -20.45
C GLU A 202 4.06 3.76 -20.74
N LYS A 203 3.76 4.96 -20.23
CA LYS A 203 4.68 6.12 -20.33
C LYS A 203 6.00 5.86 -19.62
N SER A 204 5.96 5.24 -18.44
CA SER A 204 7.15 4.84 -17.70
C SER A 204 7.99 3.84 -18.51
N LEU A 205 7.35 2.79 -19.02
CA LEU A 205 7.99 1.76 -19.83
C LEU A 205 8.61 2.33 -21.12
N GLU A 206 7.93 3.27 -21.79
CA GLU A 206 8.45 3.91 -23.00
C GLU A 206 9.79 4.60 -22.72
N ILE A 207 9.88 5.33 -21.60
CA ILE A 207 11.12 6.00 -21.20
C ILE A 207 12.19 4.96 -20.85
N MET A 208 11.87 3.96 -20.04
CA MET A 208 12.84 2.92 -19.66
C MET A 208 13.37 2.13 -20.85
N ARG A 209 12.57 1.89 -21.89
CA ARG A 209 13.03 1.21 -23.11
C ARG A 209 14.05 2.03 -23.90
N LYS A 210 14.05 3.36 -23.76
CA LYS A 210 15.01 4.26 -24.40
C LYS A 210 16.31 4.37 -23.59
N THR A 211 16.23 4.22 -22.26
CA THR A 211 17.35 4.45 -21.35
C THR A 211 18.05 3.19 -20.88
N LEU A 212 17.38 2.03 -20.89
CA LEU A 212 17.91 0.76 -20.39
C LEU A 212 18.14 -0.25 -21.51
N PRO A 213 19.12 -1.16 -21.36
CA PRO A 213 19.26 -2.31 -22.26
C PRO A 213 18.00 -3.18 -22.25
N ALA A 214 17.66 -3.79 -23.40
CA ALA A 214 16.43 -4.58 -23.57
C ALA A 214 16.27 -5.76 -22.58
N GLY A 215 17.37 -6.26 -22.00
CA GLY A 215 17.37 -7.32 -20.98
C GLY A 215 17.38 -6.84 -19.54
N HIS A 216 17.22 -5.54 -19.28
CA HIS A 216 17.34 -4.99 -17.93
C HIS A 216 16.14 -5.41 -17.04
N PRO A 217 16.35 -5.92 -15.80
CA PRO A 217 15.27 -6.37 -14.91
C PRO A 217 14.16 -5.35 -14.66
N ASN A 218 14.47 -4.05 -14.56
CA ASN A 218 13.44 -3.01 -14.40
C ASN A 218 12.41 -2.95 -15.55
N LEU A 219 12.79 -3.35 -16.78
CA LEU A 219 11.82 -3.48 -17.87
C LEU A 219 10.84 -4.62 -17.59
N ALA A 220 11.32 -5.74 -17.04
CA ALA A 220 10.48 -6.86 -16.65
C ALA A 220 9.50 -6.47 -15.53
N THR A 221 9.95 -5.76 -14.49
CA THR A 221 9.07 -5.23 -13.44
C THR A 221 7.97 -4.34 -14.02
N SER A 222 8.30 -3.53 -15.03
CA SER A 222 7.34 -2.63 -15.67
C SER A 222 6.31 -3.40 -16.50
N TYR A 223 6.75 -4.42 -17.23
CA TYR A 223 5.85 -5.33 -17.93
C TYR A 223 4.95 -6.10 -16.94
N ASP A 224 5.48 -6.58 -15.82
CA ASP A 224 4.68 -7.23 -14.77
C ASP A 224 3.60 -6.29 -14.22
N ASN A 225 3.94 -5.03 -13.91
CA ASN A 225 2.95 -4.05 -13.42
C ASN A 225 1.84 -3.78 -14.44
N ILE A 226 2.17 -3.64 -15.73
CA ILE A 226 1.18 -3.47 -16.80
C ILE A 226 0.31 -4.73 -16.92
N GLY A 227 0.92 -5.92 -16.84
CA GLY A 227 0.21 -7.19 -16.82
C GLY A 227 -0.80 -7.29 -15.67
N GLY A 228 -0.42 -6.80 -14.48
CA GLY A 228 -1.30 -6.69 -13.31
C GLY A 228 -2.53 -5.82 -13.56
N VAL A 229 -2.32 -4.65 -14.17
CA VAL A 229 -3.42 -3.75 -14.51
C VAL A 229 -4.39 -4.37 -15.52
N TYR A 230 -3.88 -5.00 -16.59
CA TYR A 230 -4.76 -5.68 -17.56
C TYR A 230 -5.47 -6.89 -16.96
N TYR A 231 -4.83 -7.61 -16.04
CA TYR A 231 -5.47 -8.67 -15.26
C TYR A 231 -6.64 -8.11 -14.43
N ASN A 232 -6.45 -6.98 -13.74
CA ASN A 232 -7.49 -6.32 -12.96
C ASN A 232 -8.66 -5.81 -13.84
N MET A 233 -8.40 -5.44 -15.09
CA MET A 233 -9.44 -5.12 -16.08
C MET A 233 -10.18 -6.34 -16.64
N GLY A 234 -9.70 -7.57 -16.38
CA GLY A 234 -10.21 -8.80 -16.98
C GLY A 234 -9.71 -9.07 -18.42
N ASP A 235 -8.78 -8.26 -18.94
CA ASP A 235 -8.13 -8.52 -20.24
C ASP A 235 -6.98 -9.52 -20.05
N TYR A 236 -7.37 -10.78 -19.84
CA TYR A 236 -6.42 -11.87 -19.56
C TYR A 236 -5.45 -12.14 -20.71
N SER A 237 -5.84 -11.86 -21.95
CA SER A 237 -4.96 -12.05 -23.11
C SER A 237 -3.80 -11.05 -23.08
N LYS A 238 -4.08 -9.76 -22.83
CA LYS A 238 -3.01 -8.76 -22.68
C LYS A 238 -2.19 -8.99 -21.42
N ALA A 239 -2.83 -9.37 -20.32
CA ALA A 239 -2.11 -9.68 -19.09
C ALA A 239 -1.04 -10.77 -19.33
N LEU A 240 -1.40 -11.86 -20.02
CA LEU A 240 -0.45 -12.91 -20.40
C LEU A 240 0.67 -12.38 -21.30
N GLU A 241 0.37 -11.58 -22.33
CA GLU A 241 1.40 -11.02 -23.21
C GLU A 241 2.47 -10.25 -22.42
N PHE A 242 2.04 -9.45 -21.45
CA PHE A 242 2.93 -8.64 -20.61
C PHE A 242 3.70 -9.48 -19.59
N TYR A 243 3.04 -10.39 -18.88
CA TYR A 243 3.70 -11.28 -17.93
C TYR A 243 4.70 -12.23 -18.61
N GLU A 244 4.41 -12.73 -19.81
CA GLU A 244 5.33 -13.58 -20.56
C GLU A 244 6.59 -12.82 -21.01
N LYS A 245 6.45 -11.55 -21.41
CA LYS A 245 7.60 -10.67 -21.71
C LYS A 245 8.45 -10.43 -20.46
N ALA A 246 7.83 -10.16 -19.32
CA ALA A 246 8.54 -10.00 -18.05
C ALA A 246 9.30 -11.27 -17.67
N LEU A 247 8.63 -12.43 -17.71
CA LEU A 247 9.23 -13.74 -17.43
C LEU A 247 10.42 -14.03 -18.37
N GLN A 248 10.31 -13.69 -19.66
CA GLN A 248 11.40 -13.87 -20.62
C GLN A 248 12.64 -13.04 -20.27
N ILE A 249 12.45 -11.77 -19.87
CA ILE A 249 13.54 -10.89 -19.47
C ILE A 249 14.16 -11.38 -18.16
N PHE A 250 13.35 -11.64 -17.13
CA PHE A 250 13.84 -12.17 -15.86
C PHE A 250 14.57 -13.49 -16.04
N GLY A 251 14.08 -14.40 -16.89
CA GLY A 251 14.71 -15.70 -17.14
C GLY A 251 16.10 -15.61 -17.80
N LYS A 252 16.40 -14.49 -18.47
CA LYS A 252 17.74 -14.21 -19.04
C LYS A 252 18.64 -13.43 -18.09
N ALA A 253 18.05 -12.56 -17.27
CA ALA A 253 18.79 -11.61 -16.45
C ALA A 253 19.09 -12.11 -15.03
N LEU A 254 18.31 -13.06 -14.52
CA LEU A 254 18.38 -13.52 -13.13
C LEU A 254 18.85 -14.97 -13.03
N SER A 255 19.26 -15.39 -11.83
CA SER A 255 19.57 -16.79 -11.57
C SER A 255 18.31 -17.66 -11.69
N PRO A 256 18.42 -18.95 -12.08
CA PRO A 256 17.26 -19.82 -12.27
C PRO A 256 16.38 -20.04 -11.03
N ASN A 257 16.91 -19.77 -9.83
CA ASN A 257 16.20 -19.87 -8.56
C ASN A 257 15.88 -18.49 -7.96
N HIS A 258 15.84 -17.43 -8.76
CA HIS A 258 15.54 -16.09 -8.23
C HIS A 258 14.05 -15.95 -7.90
N SER A 259 13.71 -15.37 -6.74
CA SER A 259 12.32 -15.22 -6.25
C SER A 259 11.40 -14.47 -7.23
N LEU A 260 11.91 -13.43 -7.90
CA LEU A 260 11.16 -12.73 -8.96
C LEU A 260 10.66 -13.66 -10.09
N LEU A 261 11.37 -14.74 -10.42
CA LEU A 261 10.87 -15.73 -11.38
C LEU A 261 9.64 -16.44 -10.81
N ALA A 262 9.68 -16.86 -9.54
CA ALA A 262 8.53 -17.48 -8.89
C ALA A 262 7.32 -16.53 -8.85
N THR A 263 7.54 -15.24 -8.60
CA THR A 263 6.48 -14.22 -8.70
C THR A 263 5.87 -14.16 -10.10
N SER A 264 6.67 -14.08 -11.16
CA SER A 264 6.13 -14.04 -12.53
C SER A 264 5.41 -15.34 -12.91
N TYR A 265 5.89 -16.50 -12.48
CA TYR A 265 5.17 -17.78 -12.64
C TYR A 265 3.82 -17.76 -11.90
N ASN A 266 3.76 -17.27 -10.66
CA ASN A 266 2.50 -17.11 -9.92
C ASN A 266 1.53 -16.16 -10.65
N ASN A 267 2.01 -15.04 -11.20
CA ASN A 267 1.19 -14.06 -11.93
C ASN A 267 0.58 -14.64 -13.20
N ILE A 268 1.30 -15.49 -13.93
CA ILE A 268 0.75 -16.19 -15.09
C ILE A 268 -0.25 -17.26 -14.64
N GLY A 269 0.06 -17.99 -13.56
CA GLY A 269 -0.81 -19.02 -12.99
C GLY A 269 -2.18 -18.47 -12.57
N ILE A 270 -2.23 -17.26 -12.00
CA ILE A 270 -3.51 -16.64 -11.60
C ILE A 270 -4.37 -16.24 -12.79
N VAL A 271 -3.74 -15.83 -13.90
CA VAL A 271 -4.47 -15.50 -15.13
C VAL A 271 -5.11 -16.76 -15.71
N TYR A 272 -4.35 -17.85 -15.86
CA TYR A 272 -4.90 -19.12 -16.34
C TYR A 272 -6.00 -19.69 -15.43
N LYS A 273 -5.85 -19.56 -14.11
CA LYS A 273 -6.89 -19.94 -13.15
C LYS A 273 -8.19 -19.17 -13.40
N ASN A 274 -8.13 -17.85 -13.58
CA ASN A 274 -9.33 -17.05 -13.85
C ASN A 274 -9.93 -17.31 -15.24
N MET A 275 -9.12 -17.75 -16.21
CA MET A 275 -9.61 -18.23 -17.50
C MET A 275 -10.22 -19.64 -17.44
N GLY A 276 -10.13 -20.33 -16.29
CA GLY A 276 -10.60 -21.70 -16.11
C GLY A 276 -9.65 -22.78 -16.63
N ASP A 277 -8.46 -22.43 -17.12
CA ASP A 277 -7.42 -23.40 -17.50
C ASP A 277 -6.63 -23.83 -16.26
N TYR A 278 -7.29 -24.65 -15.43
CA TYR A 278 -6.73 -25.13 -14.17
C TYR A 278 -5.48 -26.00 -14.35
N SER A 279 -5.35 -26.69 -15.48
CA SER A 279 -4.16 -27.50 -15.77
C SER A 279 -2.92 -26.62 -15.94
N LYS A 280 -3.01 -25.56 -16.75
CA LYS A 280 -1.89 -24.62 -16.87
C LYS A 280 -1.66 -23.85 -15.58
N ALA A 281 -2.72 -23.43 -14.89
CA ALA A 281 -2.56 -22.75 -13.62
C ALA A 281 -1.71 -23.56 -12.62
N LEU A 282 -2.00 -24.87 -12.49
CA LEU A 282 -1.20 -25.78 -11.66
C LEU A 282 0.24 -25.88 -12.14
N GLU A 283 0.50 -26.04 -13.45
CA GLU A 283 1.86 -26.10 -13.99
C GLU A 283 2.68 -24.86 -13.60
N PHE A 284 2.10 -23.67 -13.74
CA PHE A 284 2.77 -22.41 -13.41
C PHE A 284 2.99 -22.26 -11.89
N TYR A 285 1.99 -22.57 -11.06
CA TYR A 285 2.15 -22.50 -9.61
C TYR A 285 3.12 -23.55 -9.05
N GLU A 286 3.18 -24.75 -9.62
CA GLU A 286 4.13 -25.79 -9.23
C GLU A 286 5.57 -25.38 -9.60
N LYS A 287 5.79 -24.73 -10.75
CA LYS A 287 7.08 -24.14 -11.10
C LYS A 287 7.49 -23.04 -10.11
N ALA A 288 6.58 -22.13 -9.74
CA ALA A 288 6.84 -21.10 -8.74
C ALA A 288 7.25 -21.72 -7.39
N LEU A 289 6.48 -22.71 -6.91
CA LEU A 289 6.77 -23.44 -5.68
C LEU A 289 8.13 -24.16 -5.73
N GLN A 290 8.50 -24.74 -6.88
CA GLN A 290 9.79 -25.40 -7.05
C GLN A 290 10.96 -24.41 -6.97
N ILE A 291 10.82 -23.24 -7.57
CA ILE A 291 11.82 -22.16 -7.52
C ILE A 291 12.00 -21.68 -6.08
N ASP A 292 10.89 -21.29 -5.44
CA ASP A 292 10.93 -20.81 -4.06
C ASP A 292 11.44 -21.87 -3.08
N GLY A 293 11.09 -23.15 -3.29
CA GLY A 293 11.55 -24.26 -2.47
C GLY A 293 13.06 -24.51 -2.54
N LYS A 294 13.73 -24.06 -3.61
CA LYS A 294 15.20 -24.09 -3.74
C LYS A 294 15.86 -22.82 -3.23
N ALA A 295 15.15 -21.70 -3.29
CA ALA A 295 15.70 -20.36 -3.04
C ALA A 295 15.52 -19.89 -1.59
N LEU A 296 14.48 -20.35 -0.91
CA LEU A 296 14.00 -19.78 0.35
C LEU A 296 14.02 -20.81 1.48
N PRO A 297 14.10 -20.36 2.75
CA PRO A 297 13.96 -21.24 3.90
C PRO A 297 12.59 -21.95 3.93
N PRO A 298 12.48 -23.16 4.53
CA PRO A 298 11.25 -23.96 4.50
C PRO A 298 9.97 -23.32 5.06
N ASN A 299 10.10 -22.31 5.94
CA ASN A 299 8.96 -21.60 6.50
C ASN A 299 8.81 -20.18 5.92
N HIS A 300 9.38 -19.89 4.75
CA HIS A 300 9.24 -18.57 4.14
C HIS A 300 7.79 -18.32 3.66
N PRO A 301 7.17 -17.16 3.93
CA PRO A 301 5.78 -16.87 3.54
C PRO A 301 5.46 -17.07 2.05
N SER A 302 6.41 -16.84 1.14
CA SER A 302 6.21 -17.10 -0.31
C SER A 302 5.82 -18.54 -0.63
N LEU A 303 6.38 -19.53 0.10
CA LEU A 303 6.00 -20.94 -0.05
C LEU A 303 4.53 -21.16 0.32
N ALA A 304 4.06 -20.48 1.37
CA ALA A 304 2.65 -20.53 1.75
C ALA A 304 1.74 -19.91 0.68
N THR A 305 2.17 -18.82 0.04
CA THR A 305 1.42 -18.21 -1.07
C THR A 305 1.27 -19.18 -2.24
N SER A 306 2.34 -19.85 -2.68
CA SER A 306 2.23 -20.84 -3.76
C SER A 306 1.37 -22.06 -3.38
N TYR A 307 1.51 -22.59 -2.16
CA TYR A 307 0.61 -23.65 -1.69
C TYR A 307 -0.85 -23.22 -1.64
N ASN A 308 -1.12 -22.01 -1.16
CA ASN A 308 -2.48 -21.45 -1.14
C ASN A 308 -3.06 -21.32 -2.55
N ASN A 309 -2.28 -20.84 -3.51
CA ASN A 309 -2.71 -20.72 -4.90
C ASN A 309 -3.06 -22.07 -5.52
N ILE A 310 -2.24 -23.10 -5.28
CA ILE A 310 -2.53 -24.49 -5.71
C ILE A 310 -3.81 -25.02 -5.04
N GLY A 311 -3.98 -24.78 -3.74
CA GLY A 311 -5.18 -25.15 -2.99
C GLY A 311 -6.44 -24.54 -3.59
N MET A 312 -6.39 -23.26 -3.97
CA MET A 312 -7.47 -22.55 -4.64
C MET A 312 -7.82 -23.16 -6.01
N VAL A 313 -6.82 -23.59 -6.80
CA VAL A 313 -7.11 -24.29 -8.07
C VAL A 313 -7.85 -25.59 -7.82
N TYR A 314 -7.40 -26.41 -6.86
CA TYR A 314 -8.08 -27.66 -6.53
C TYR A 314 -9.49 -27.46 -5.96
N GLN A 315 -9.70 -26.40 -5.18
CA GLN A 315 -11.03 -26.02 -4.70
C GLN A 315 -11.96 -25.68 -5.85
N ASN A 316 -11.51 -24.88 -6.82
CA ASN A 316 -12.30 -24.52 -8.01
C ASN A 316 -12.60 -25.72 -8.92
N MET A 317 -11.74 -26.74 -8.90
CA MET A 317 -11.99 -28.03 -9.57
C MET A 317 -12.94 -28.95 -8.79
N GLY A 318 -13.39 -28.56 -7.60
CA GLY A 318 -14.20 -29.40 -6.71
C GLY A 318 -13.41 -30.51 -5.98
N ASN A 319 -12.07 -30.51 -6.08
CA ASN A 319 -11.23 -31.46 -5.36
C ASN A 319 -10.88 -30.94 -3.97
N TYR A 320 -11.89 -30.94 -3.10
CA TYR A 320 -11.80 -30.36 -1.76
C TYR A 320 -10.75 -31.04 -0.86
N SER A 321 -10.54 -32.35 -0.99
CA SER A 321 -9.50 -33.06 -0.23
C SER A 321 -8.10 -32.53 -0.55
N LYS A 322 -7.75 -32.41 -1.85
CA LYS A 322 -6.46 -31.84 -2.24
C LYS A 322 -6.36 -30.36 -1.86
N ALA A 323 -7.46 -29.60 -2.00
CA ALA A 323 -7.48 -28.20 -1.59
C ALA A 323 -7.10 -28.05 -0.11
N LEU A 324 -7.70 -28.85 0.78
CA LEU A 324 -7.36 -28.88 2.21
C LEU A 324 -5.89 -29.23 2.44
N ASP A 325 -5.37 -30.28 1.81
CA ASP A 325 -3.96 -30.69 1.96
C ASP A 325 -2.99 -29.52 1.65
N PHE A 326 -3.31 -28.72 0.64
CA PHE A 326 -2.49 -27.58 0.22
C PHE A 326 -2.70 -26.35 1.12
N TYR A 327 -3.93 -26.04 1.50
CA TYR A 327 -4.22 -24.94 2.43
C TYR A 327 -3.64 -25.19 3.82
N GLU A 328 -3.68 -26.43 4.33
CA GLU A 328 -3.09 -26.78 5.63
C GLU A 328 -1.56 -26.65 5.62
N LYS A 329 -0.90 -26.98 4.50
CA LYS A 329 0.55 -26.72 4.32
C LYS A 329 0.85 -25.22 4.36
N ALA A 330 0.05 -24.41 3.67
CA ALA A 330 0.20 -22.96 3.67
C ALA A 330 -0.02 -22.36 5.08
N LEU A 331 -1.08 -22.80 5.77
CA LEU A 331 -1.40 -22.38 7.14
C LEU A 331 -0.24 -22.71 8.09
N LYS A 332 0.27 -23.94 8.07
CA LYS A 332 1.37 -24.38 8.95
C LYS A 332 2.66 -23.57 8.76
N ILE A 333 2.93 -23.11 7.54
CA ILE A 333 4.06 -22.21 7.27
C ILE A 333 3.80 -20.84 7.88
N ARG A 334 2.61 -20.26 7.63
CA ARG A 334 2.22 -18.95 8.15
C ARG A 334 2.19 -18.91 9.68
N GLU A 335 1.69 -19.95 10.35
CA GLU A 335 1.68 -20.06 11.82
C GLU A 335 3.08 -20.03 12.44
N LYS A 336 4.09 -20.53 11.71
CA LYS A 336 5.48 -20.50 12.17
C LYS A 336 6.20 -19.19 11.85
N ALA A 337 5.80 -18.53 10.77
CA ALA A 337 6.51 -17.38 10.22
C ALA A 337 5.94 -16.03 10.68
N LEU A 338 4.66 -15.98 11.04
CA LEU A 338 3.90 -14.76 11.25
C LEU A 338 3.34 -14.70 12.68
N PRO A 339 3.13 -13.49 13.24
CA PRO A 339 2.46 -13.34 14.52
C PRO A 339 1.01 -13.86 14.45
N PRO A 340 0.41 -14.33 15.56
CA PRO A 340 -0.94 -14.93 15.56
C PRO A 340 -2.06 -14.03 15.04
N THR A 341 -1.86 -12.71 15.07
CA THR A 341 -2.82 -11.69 14.62
C THR A 341 -2.60 -11.26 13.16
N HIS A 342 -1.71 -11.92 12.42
CA HIS A 342 -1.39 -11.51 11.05
C HIS A 342 -2.56 -11.79 10.08
N PRO A 343 -2.93 -10.86 9.18
CA PRO A 343 -4.04 -11.03 8.23
C PRO A 343 -3.95 -12.29 7.36
N ASP A 344 -2.75 -12.68 6.91
CA ASP A 344 -2.53 -13.92 6.14
C ASP A 344 -2.99 -15.20 6.86
N LEU A 345 -2.95 -15.24 8.20
CA LEU A 345 -3.51 -16.35 8.98
C LEU A 345 -5.02 -16.36 8.86
N ALA A 346 -5.67 -15.20 8.98
CA ALA A 346 -7.11 -15.06 8.77
C ALA A 346 -7.51 -15.53 7.37
N SER A 347 -6.79 -15.11 6.32
CA SER A 347 -7.05 -15.57 4.95
C SER A 347 -6.89 -17.08 4.79
N SER A 348 -5.92 -17.69 5.47
CA SER A 348 -5.73 -19.15 5.46
C SER A 348 -6.89 -19.89 6.11
N TYR A 349 -7.32 -19.44 7.30
CA TYR A 349 -8.46 -20.01 7.98
C TYR A 349 -9.75 -19.82 7.18
N ASN A 350 -9.95 -18.66 6.57
CA ASN A 350 -11.10 -18.38 5.72
C ASN A 350 -11.17 -19.35 4.54
N ASN A 351 -10.05 -19.60 3.85
CA ASN A 351 -10.01 -20.51 2.71
C ASN A 351 -10.33 -21.95 3.13
N ILE A 352 -9.79 -22.41 4.27
CA ILE A 352 -10.10 -23.74 4.82
C ILE A 352 -11.58 -23.82 5.22
N GLY A 353 -12.12 -22.79 5.86
CA GLY A 353 -13.54 -22.68 6.20
C GLY A 353 -14.43 -22.83 4.96
N GLY A 354 -14.13 -22.09 3.90
CA GLY A 354 -14.87 -22.17 2.64
C GLY A 354 -14.79 -23.53 1.95
N VAL A 355 -13.68 -24.25 2.08
CA VAL A 355 -13.63 -25.64 1.59
C VAL A 355 -14.56 -26.55 2.40
N TYR A 356 -14.59 -26.41 3.73
CA TYR A 356 -15.52 -27.20 4.55
C TYR A 356 -17.00 -26.83 4.31
N ASP A 357 -17.31 -25.56 4.05
CA ASP A 357 -18.65 -25.12 3.65
C ASP A 357 -19.08 -25.80 2.34
N ASN A 358 -18.21 -25.76 1.31
CA ASN A 358 -18.45 -26.42 0.03
C ASN A 358 -18.62 -27.96 0.14
N MET A 359 -18.08 -28.57 1.20
CA MET A 359 -18.26 -29.99 1.52
C MET A 359 -19.54 -30.27 2.33
N GLY A 360 -20.28 -29.24 2.74
CA GLY A 360 -21.43 -29.35 3.66
C GLY A 360 -21.04 -29.63 5.11
N ASN A 361 -19.76 -29.49 5.47
CA ASN A 361 -19.29 -29.64 6.85
C ASN A 361 -19.35 -28.29 7.57
N TYR A 362 -20.58 -27.83 7.81
CA TYR A 362 -20.85 -26.51 8.38
C TYR A 362 -20.24 -26.31 9.76
N SER A 363 -20.15 -27.36 10.60
CA SER A 363 -19.53 -27.26 11.93
C SER A 363 -18.04 -26.91 11.85
N LYS A 364 -17.28 -27.56 10.96
CA LYS A 364 -15.87 -27.21 10.77
C LYS A 364 -15.73 -25.86 10.07
N SER A 365 -16.60 -25.56 9.10
CA SER A 365 -16.61 -24.26 8.43
C SER A 365 -16.71 -23.11 9.44
N LEU A 366 -17.68 -23.20 10.36
CA LEU A 366 -17.88 -22.19 11.41
C LEU A 366 -16.65 -22.07 12.31
N GLU A 367 -16.04 -23.18 12.75
CA GLU A 367 -14.83 -23.15 13.58
C GLU A 367 -13.70 -22.34 12.91
N PHE A 368 -13.49 -22.55 11.62
CA PHE A 368 -12.45 -21.85 10.85
C PHE A 368 -12.81 -20.38 10.56
N TYR A 369 -14.07 -20.08 10.26
CA TYR A 369 -14.51 -18.69 10.09
C TYR A 369 -14.49 -17.90 11.41
N GLU A 370 -14.79 -18.51 12.55
CA GLU A 370 -14.66 -17.87 13.86
C GLU A 370 -13.19 -17.50 14.17
N LYS A 371 -12.24 -18.39 13.85
CA LYS A 371 -10.79 -18.07 13.93
C LYS A 371 -10.41 -16.89 13.02
N THR A 372 -11.01 -16.82 11.83
CA THR A 372 -10.79 -15.72 10.87
C THR A 372 -11.27 -14.39 11.45
N ILE A 373 -12.50 -14.35 11.97
CA ILE A 373 -13.11 -13.14 12.54
C ILE A 373 -12.30 -12.65 13.73
N LYS A 374 -11.90 -13.56 14.65
CA LYS A 374 -11.10 -13.20 15.81
C LYS A 374 -9.84 -12.40 15.42
N ILE A 375 -9.12 -12.85 14.39
CA ILE A 375 -7.93 -12.15 13.91
C ILE A 375 -8.29 -10.79 13.27
N ARG A 376 -9.36 -10.74 12.47
CA ARG A 376 -9.78 -9.52 11.75
C ARG A 376 -10.39 -8.45 12.68
N GLU A 377 -11.04 -8.85 13.77
CA GLU A 377 -11.55 -7.95 14.82
C GLU A 377 -10.42 -7.33 15.67
N GLU A 378 -9.37 -8.11 15.95
CA GLU A 378 -8.20 -7.64 16.71
C GLU A 378 -7.28 -6.73 15.87
N ALA A 379 -7.50 -6.63 14.55
CA ALA A 379 -6.69 -5.79 13.66
C ALA A 379 -7.02 -4.29 13.86
N PRO A 380 -6.01 -3.39 13.88
CA PRO A 380 -6.21 -1.94 14.05
C PRO A 380 -7.10 -1.28 12.97
N SER A 381 -7.38 -2.00 11.88
CA SER A 381 -8.23 -1.61 10.76
C SER A 381 -9.51 -2.44 10.72
N SER A 382 -10.24 -2.52 11.84
CA SER A 382 -11.46 -3.33 11.99
C SER A 382 -12.63 -2.95 11.05
N ASN A 383 -12.49 -1.89 10.24
CA ASN A 383 -13.47 -1.48 9.23
C ASN A 383 -13.12 -1.98 7.81
N HIS A 384 -12.37 -3.08 7.69
CA HIS A 384 -11.96 -3.60 6.38
C HIS A 384 -13.08 -4.43 5.71
N PRO A 385 -13.31 -4.30 4.39
CA PRO A 385 -14.24 -5.14 3.63
C PRO A 385 -14.08 -6.66 3.89
N ASP A 386 -12.85 -7.09 4.16
CA ASP A 386 -12.52 -8.47 4.54
C ASP A 386 -13.26 -8.95 5.81
N LEU A 387 -13.41 -8.11 6.84
CA LEU A 387 -14.17 -8.50 8.04
C LEU A 387 -15.65 -8.68 7.70
N ALA A 388 -16.21 -7.77 6.90
CA ALA A 388 -17.58 -7.92 6.39
C ALA A 388 -17.75 -9.22 5.60
N THR A 389 -16.81 -9.55 4.72
CA THR A 389 -16.82 -10.83 3.99
C THR A 389 -16.77 -12.04 4.91
N SER A 390 -15.98 -12.00 6.00
CA SER A 390 -16.00 -13.09 6.99
C SER A 390 -17.35 -13.26 7.67
N TYR A 391 -18.01 -12.16 8.05
CA TYR A 391 -19.36 -12.23 8.60
C TYR A 391 -20.37 -12.73 7.56
N SER A 392 -20.29 -12.27 6.31
CA SER A 392 -21.12 -12.80 5.22
C SER A 392 -20.94 -14.31 5.06
N ASN A 393 -19.69 -14.80 5.09
CA ASN A 393 -19.41 -16.24 4.97
C ASN A 393 -20.06 -17.05 6.11
N ILE A 394 -20.00 -16.57 7.35
CA ILE A 394 -20.73 -17.22 8.47
C ILE A 394 -22.25 -17.14 8.26
N GLY A 395 -22.75 -16.00 7.78
CA GLY A 395 -24.17 -15.83 7.43
C GLY A 395 -24.62 -16.87 6.41
N SER A 396 -23.82 -17.09 5.35
CA SER A 396 -24.08 -18.10 4.33
C SER A 396 -24.05 -19.52 4.87
N VAL A 397 -23.14 -19.85 5.78
CA VAL A 397 -23.14 -21.16 6.45
C VAL A 397 -24.44 -21.36 7.25
N TYR A 398 -24.87 -20.37 8.03
CA TYR A 398 -26.14 -20.47 8.76
C TYR A 398 -27.37 -20.53 7.84
N TYR A 399 -27.33 -19.82 6.71
CA TYR A 399 -28.36 -19.90 5.68
C TYR A 399 -28.46 -21.31 5.10
N ASN A 400 -27.31 -21.92 4.75
CA ASN A 400 -27.22 -23.29 4.25
C ASN A 400 -27.65 -24.36 5.28
N MET A 401 -27.67 -24.00 6.57
CA MET A 401 -28.20 -24.80 7.67
C MET A 401 -29.69 -24.52 7.96
N ASP A 402 -30.37 -23.73 7.13
CA ASP A 402 -31.74 -23.24 7.33
C ASP A 402 -31.96 -22.45 8.65
N ASN A 403 -30.88 -21.90 9.23
CA ASN A 403 -30.94 -21.02 10.39
C ASN A 403 -30.96 -19.55 9.97
N TYR A 404 -32.05 -19.16 9.31
CA TYR A 404 -32.22 -17.81 8.79
C TYR A 404 -32.09 -16.70 9.84
N PRO A 405 -32.56 -16.84 11.10
CA PRO A 405 -32.37 -15.80 12.11
C PRO A 405 -30.90 -15.50 12.40
N LYS A 406 -30.06 -16.54 12.52
CA LYS A 406 -28.60 -16.34 12.69
C LYS A 406 -27.95 -15.83 11.41
N ALA A 407 -28.36 -16.34 10.25
CA ALA A 407 -27.84 -15.85 8.97
C ALA A 407 -28.04 -14.33 8.83
N PHE A 408 -29.25 -13.86 9.12
CA PHE A 408 -29.62 -12.45 9.11
C PHE A 408 -28.76 -11.62 10.07
N GLU A 409 -28.54 -12.08 11.32
CA GLU A 409 -27.68 -11.38 12.29
C GLU A 409 -26.27 -11.14 11.74
N PHE A 410 -25.69 -12.14 11.08
CA PHE A 410 -24.35 -12.04 10.50
C PHE A 410 -24.31 -11.20 9.23
N TYR A 411 -25.34 -11.28 8.38
CA TYR A 411 -25.47 -10.41 7.21
C TYR A 411 -25.65 -8.93 7.60
N GLU A 412 -26.41 -8.62 8.66
CA GLU A 412 -26.53 -7.26 9.19
C GLU A 412 -25.18 -6.70 9.65
N LYS A 413 -24.39 -7.52 10.38
CA LYS A 413 -23.02 -7.12 10.79
C LYS A 413 -22.14 -6.81 9.58
N ALA A 414 -22.20 -7.64 8.55
CA ALA A 414 -21.46 -7.41 7.31
C ALA A 414 -21.91 -6.13 6.59
N LEU A 415 -23.22 -5.92 6.44
CA LEU A 415 -23.77 -4.71 5.82
C LEU A 415 -23.31 -3.45 6.55
N LYS A 416 -23.46 -3.41 7.88
CA LYS A 416 -23.08 -2.25 8.67
C LYS A 416 -21.62 -1.84 8.46
N ILE A 417 -20.71 -2.81 8.42
CA ILE A 417 -19.30 -2.54 8.15
C ILE A 417 -19.10 -1.98 6.74
N ARG A 418 -19.76 -2.55 5.72
CA ARG A 418 -19.66 -2.06 4.35
C ARG A 418 -20.26 -0.66 4.17
N GLU A 419 -21.36 -0.34 4.84
CA GLU A 419 -21.97 1.00 4.83
C GLU A 419 -21.04 2.06 5.46
N GLU A 420 -20.31 1.69 6.50
CA GLU A 420 -19.33 2.59 7.15
C GLU A 420 -18.03 2.73 6.33
N ALA A 421 -17.62 1.70 5.58
CA ALA A 421 -16.32 1.64 4.92
C ALA A 421 -16.32 1.98 3.42
N LEU A 422 -17.45 1.80 2.72
CA LEU A 422 -17.51 1.85 1.25
C LEU A 422 -18.41 2.99 0.76
N PRO A 423 -18.13 3.57 -0.41
CA PRO A 423 -19.01 4.55 -1.02
C PRO A 423 -20.36 3.90 -1.42
N PRO A 424 -21.47 4.64 -1.42
CA PRO A 424 -22.83 4.08 -1.60
C PRO A 424 -23.05 3.22 -2.86
N ASN A 425 -22.23 3.38 -3.90
CA ASN A 425 -22.34 2.67 -5.17
C ASN A 425 -21.36 1.48 -5.29
N HIS A 426 -20.69 1.08 -4.21
CA HIS A 426 -19.72 -0.02 -4.26
C HIS A 426 -20.44 -1.37 -4.51
N PRO A 427 -19.94 -2.25 -5.40
CA PRO A 427 -20.56 -3.55 -5.67
C PRO A 427 -20.80 -4.39 -4.42
N ASP A 428 -19.83 -4.45 -3.50
CA ASP A 428 -19.98 -5.22 -2.25
C ASP A 428 -21.13 -4.76 -1.34
N LEU A 429 -21.58 -3.50 -1.46
CA LEU A 429 -22.79 -3.02 -0.76
C LEU A 429 -24.04 -3.63 -1.38
N ALA A 430 -24.10 -3.73 -2.72
CA ALA A 430 -25.20 -4.41 -3.40
C ALA A 430 -25.27 -5.89 -3.02
N ASP A 431 -24.11 -6.57 -2.91
CA ASP A 431 -24.05 -7.95 -2.44
C ASP A 431 -24.56 -8.10 -1.01
N SER A 432 -24.23 -7.15 -0.12
CA SER A 432 -24.78 -7.16 1.24
C SER A 432 -26.31 -6.98 1.25
N TYR A 433 -26.84 -6.05 0.46
CA TYR A 433 -28.29 -5.85 0.38
C TYR A 433 -29.01 -7.05 -0.24
N ASN A 434 -28.38 -7.80 -1.16
CA ASN A 434 -28.97 -9.02 -1.71
C ASN A 434 -29.07 -10.17 -0.69
N ASN A 435 -28.21 -10.17 0.33
CA ASN A 435 -28.19 -11.23 1.35
C ASN A 435 -29.23 -11.02 2.47
N ILE A 436 -29.80 -9.81 2.57
CA ILE A 436 -30.81 -9.40 3.57
C ILE A 436 -32.18 -9.44 2.92
#